data_AF-A0A943TTW8-F1
#
_entry.id   AF-A0A943TTW8-F1
#
_cell.length_a   1.000
_cell.length_b   1.000
_cell.length_c   1.000
_cell.angle_alpha   90.00
_cell.angle_beta   90.00
_cell.angle_gamma   90.00
#
_symmetry.space_group_name_H-M   'P 1'
#
loop_
_entity.id
_entity.type
_entity.pdbx_description
1 polymer ?
#
loop_
_entity_poly.entity_id
_entity_poly.type
_entity_poly.pdbx_seq_one_letter_code
_entity_poly.pdbx_strand_id
1 'polypeptide(L)'
;MQWVFDRAGIAVPIKTASCGTLLNAAKSKGQAVKGGYRPGDVVIYDFGGNGSTDHCGIVEAVNDKLITAIEGNTGSTNNADGGQVQRRTRNVSAVVGAWRPVYREVQTMTTDEAKKIIMDKAGLDAYTIQFLGAYKYGEDLMVKLAKAMQ
;
A
#
# COMPACT_ATOMS: atom_id res chain seq x y z
N MET A 1 -0.51 -9.72 -5.39
CA MET A 1 -1.05 -8.34 -5.35
C MET A 1 -2.48 -8.26 -4.84
N GLN A 2 -3.48 -8.83 -5.54
CA GLN A 2 -4.89 -8.63 -5.19
C GLN A 2 -5.23 -8.92 -3.72
N TRP A 3 -4.71 -10.03 -3.17
CA TRP A 3 -4.90 -10.37 -1.76
C TRP A 3 -4.40 -9.28 -0.80
N VAL A 4 -3.25 -8.66 -1.09
CA VAL A 4 -2.67 -7.61 -0.23
C VAL A 4 -3.60 -6.40 -0.17
N PHE A 5 -4.14 -5.97 -1.32
CA PHE A 5 -5.03 -4.82 -1.38
C PHE A 5 -6.41 -5.12 -0.79
N ASP A 6 -6.93 -6.34 -0.96
CA ASP A 6 -8.14 -6.80 -0.28
C ASP A 6 -7.99 -6.74 1.25
N ARG A 7 -6.87 -7.23 1.80
CA ARG A 7 -6.56 -7.13 3.23
C ARG A 7 -6.38 -5.70 3.71
N ALA A 8 -5.90 -4.80 2.85
CA ALA A 8 -5.79 -3.38 3.15
C ALA A 8 -7.12 -2.61 3.01
N GLY A 9 -8.21 -3.26 2.58
CA GLY A 9 -9.49 -2.59 2.31
C GLY A 9 -9.44 -1.63 1.12
N ILE A 10 -8.50 -1.84 0.19
CA ILE A 10 -8.29 -1.03 -1.00
C ILE A 10 -8.86 -1.77 -2.22
N ALA A 11 -9.82 -1.14 -2.89
CA ALA A 11 -10.41 -1.71 -4.10
C ALA A 11 -9.41 -1.68 -5.26
N VAL A 12 -9.13 -2.85 -5.84
CA VAL A 12 -8.32 -2.97 -7.07
C VAL A 12 -9.11 -2.54 -8.32
N PRO A 13 -8.45 -2.09 -9.40
CA PRO A 13 -9.12 -1.69 -10.64
C PRO A 13 -9.94 -2.82 -11.25
N ILE A 14 -9.41 -4.05 -11.19
CA ILE A 14 -10.04 -5.28 -11.67
C ILE A 14 -9.42 -6.47 -10.95
N LYS A 15 -10.18 -7.54 -10.73
CA LYS A 15 -9.64 -8.82 -10.25
C LYS A 15 -9.06 -9.59 -11.45
N THR A 16 -7.74 -9.76 -11.49
CA THR A 16 -7.05 -10.43 -12.61
C THR A 16 -5.67 -10.96 -12.22
N ALA A 17 -5.25 -12.05 -12.86
CA ALA A 17 -3.87 -12.54 -12.76
C ALA A 17 -2.91 -11.80 -13.70
N SER A 18 -3.41 -11.06 -14.70
CA SER A 18 -2.59 -10.39 -15.71
C SER A 18 -2.17 -8.98 -15.29
N CYS A 19 -0.86 -8.73 -15.28
CA CYS A 19 -0.26 -7.43 -15.01
C CYS A 19 -0.72 -6.36 -16.02
N GLY A 20 -0.77 -6.71 -17.31
CA GLY A 20 -1.23 -5.82 -18.37
C GLY A 20 -2.72 -5.48 -18.26
N THR A 21 -3.55 -6.46 -17.92
CA THR A 21 -4.98 -6.24 -17.69
C THR A 21 -5.21 -5.31 -16.49
N LEU A 22 -4.43 -5.47 -15.41
CA LEU A 22 -4.46 -4.57 -14.26
C LEU A 22 -4.09 -3.14 -14.66
N LEU A 23 -2.99 -2.96 -15.41
CA LEU A 23 -2.54 -1.65 -15.86
C LEU A 23 -3.58 -0.96 -16.75
N ASN A 24 -4.18 -1.69 -17.69
CA ASN A 24 -5.19 -1.13 -18.59
C ASN A 24 -6.47 -0.76 -17.86
N ALA A 25 -6.90 -1.55 -16.87
CA ALA A 25 -8.01 -1.19 -15.99
C ALA A 25 -7.69 0.02 -15.10
N ALA A 26 -6.44 0.17 -14.65
CA ALA A 26 -6.02 1.37 -13.93
C ALA A 26 -6.07 2.62 -14.84
N LYS A 27 -5.64 2.50 -16.10
CA LYS A 27 -5.73 3.58 -17.10
C LYS A 27 -7.17 4.01 -17.34
N SER A 28 -8.10 3.08 -17.56
CA SER A 28 -9.51 3.41 -17.79
C SER A 28 -10.19 4.09 -16.60
N LYS A 29 -9.64 3.90 -15.39
CA LYS A 29 -10.09 4.56 -14.16
C LYS A 29 -9.33 5.85 -13.83
N GLY A 30 -8.39 6.30 -14.67
CA GLY A 30 -7.55 7.47 -14.39
C GLY A 30 -6.57 7.27 -13.22
N GLN A 31 -6.29 6.02 -12.85
CA GLN A 31 -5.43 5.65 -11.71
C GLN A 31 -4.06 5.13 -12.15
N ALA A 32 -3.71 5.25 -13.43
CA ALA A 32 -2.40 4.85 -13.95
C ALA A 32 -1.46 6.05 -14.02
N VAL A 33 -0.18 5.81 -13.73
CA VAL A 33 0.90 6.80 -13.86
C VAL A 33 2.04 6.26 -14.70
N LYS A 34 2.73 7.15 -15.43
CA LYS A 34 3.88 6.85 -16.27
C LYS A 34 5.03 7.79 -15.91
N GLY A 35 5.64 7.55 -14.75
CA GLY A 35 6.64 8.42 -14.13
C GLY A 35 6.16 9.04 -12.82
N GLY A 36 7.08 9.72 -12.11
CA GLY A 36 6.81 10.28 -10.78
C GLY A 36 6.37 9.20 -9.79
N TYR A 37 6.96 8.00 -9.90
CA TYR A 37 6.64 6.85 -9.04
C TYR A 37 6.93 7.17 -7.59
N ARG A 38 6.14 6.59 -6.68
CA ARG A 38 6.27 6.82 -5.24
C ARG A 38 5.90 5.57 -4.44
N PRO A 39 6.28 5.51 -3.14
CA PRO A 39 5.85 4.44 -2.25
C PRO A 39 4.33 4.19 -2.32
N GLY A 40 3.94 2.92 -2.39
CA GLY A 40 2.56 2.46 -2.56
C GLY A 40 2.10 2.25 -4.00
N ASP A 41 2.80 2.80 -5.00
CA ASP A 41 2.46 2.48 -6.39
C ASP A 41 2.68 0.98 -6.66
N VAL A 42 1.83 0.40 -7.52
CA VAL A 42 2.02 -0.95 -8.07
C VAL A 42 2.66 -0.81 -9.45
N VAL A 43 3.98 -0.95 -9.51
CA VAL A 43 4.73 -0.90 -10.78
C VAL A 43 4.52 -2.17 -11.59
N ILE A 44 4.45 -2.01 -12.90
CA ILE A 44 4.29 -3.07 -13.89
C ILE A 44 5.54 -3.10 -14.76
N TYR A 45 6.15 -4.28 -14.85
CA TYR A 45 7.41 -4.48 -15.53
C TYR A 45 7.24 -5.10 -16.91
N ASP A 46 8.14 -4.74 -17.81
CA ASP A 46 8.46 -5.43 -19.07
C ASP A 46 9.98 -5.63 -19.06
N PHE A 47 10.42 -6.78 -18.58
CA PHE A 47 11.84 -7.13 -18.48
C PHE A 47 12.45 -7.39 -19.86
N GLY A 48 11.65 -7.86 -20.82
CA GLY A 48 12.10 -8.10 -22.20
C GLY A 48 12.16 -6.84 -23.07
N GLY A 49 11.52 -5.75 -22.66
CA GLY A 49 11.36 -4.53 -23.46
C GLY A 49 10.56 -4.75 -24.75
N ASN A 50 9.73 -5.79 -24.81
CA ASN A 50 9.04 -6.21 -26.04
C ASN A 50 7.59 -5.71 -26.12
N GLY A 51 7.15 -4.89 -25.16
CA GLY A 51 5.80 -4.37 -25.04
C GLY A 51 4.83 -5.29 -24.30
N SER A 52 5.25 -6.49 -23.92
CA SER A 52 4.46 -7.43 -23.09
C SER A 52 4.81 -7.25 -21.62
N THR A 53 3.79 -7.22 -20.76
CA THR A 53 4.00 -7.08 -19.33
C THR A 53 4.35 -8.42 -18.70
N ASP A 54 5.46 -8.47 -17.96
CA ASP A 54 5.97 -9.69 -17.34
C ASP A 54 5.58 -9.81 -15.87
N HIS A 55 5.63 -8.70 -15.13
CA HIS A 55 5.61 -8.77 -13.67
C HIS A 55 5.09 -7.50 -12.98
N CYS A 56 4.92 -7.55 -11.65
CA CYS A 56 4.55 -6.39 -10.85
C CYS A 56 5.15 -6.39 -9.43
N GLY A 57 5.28 -5.19 -8.85
CA GLY A 57 5.81 -4.99 -7.50
C GLY A 57 5.15 -3.80 -6.79
N ILE A 58 5.07 -3.83 -5.45
CA ILE A 58 4.62 -2.69 -4.65
C ILE A 58 5.83 -1.85 -4.31
N VAL A 59 5.85 -0.59 -4.74
CA VAL A 59 6.96 0.33 -4.47
C VAL A 59 7.07 0.58 -2.97
N GLU A 60 8.23 0.29 -2.41
CA GLU A 60 8.62 0.62 -1.04
C GLU A 60 9.40 1.95 -1.01
N ALA A 61 10.29 2.17 -1.99
CA ALA A 61 11.09 3.38 -2.09
C ALA A 61 11.47 3.71 -3.54
N VAL A 62 11.73 5.00 -3.80
CA VAL A 62 12.23 5.50 -5.09
C VAL A 62 13.46 6.36 -4.83
N ASN A 63 14.55 6.10 -5.55
CA ASN A 63 15.78 6.87 -5.49
C ASN A 63 16.27 7.14 -6.93
N ASP A 64 16.00 8.35 -7.41
CA ASP A 64 16.24 8.78 -8.79
C ASP A 64 15.71 7.80 -9.84
N LYS A 65 16.62 6.98 -10.40
CA LYS A 65 16.33 6.00 -11.47
C LYS A 65 16.13 4.59 -10.93
N LEU A 66 16.13 4.40 -9.61
CA LEU A 66 15.97 3.11 -8.95
C LEU A 66 14.66 3.06 -8.18
N ILE A 67 13.97 1.93 -8.32
CA ILE A 67 12.75 1.60 -7.59
C ILE A 67 13.04 0.36 -6.75
N THR A 68 12.84 0.47 -5.44
CA THR A 68 12.81 -0.67 -4.54
C THR A 68 11.36 -1.08 -4.34
N ALA A 69 11.03 -2.33 -4.65
CA ALA A 69 9.69 -2.87 -4.57
C ALA A 69 9.65 -4.24 -3.86
N ILE A 70 8.50 -4.54 -3.27
CA ILE A 70 8.15 -5.87 -2.76
C ILE A 70 7.41 -6.62 -3.87
N GLU A 71 8.04 -7.67 -4.38
CA GLU A 71 7.61 -8.44 -5.55
C GLU A 71 7.24 -9.86 -5.11
N GLY A 72 6.02 -10.30 -5.41
CA GLY A 72 5.59 -11.68 -5.20
C GLY A 72 6.06 -12.59 -6.35
N ASN A 73 5.91 -13.91 -6.20
CA ASN A 73 6.32 -14.91 -7.18
C ASN A 73 7.71 -14.68 -7.82
N THR A 74 8.63 -14.08 -7.07
CA THR A 74 9.98 -13.74 -7.51
C THR A 74 10.95 -14.70 -6.85
N GLY A 75 12.06 -15.05 -7.49
CA GLY A 75 13.08 -15.96 -6.97
C GLY A 75 14.47 -15.52 -7.41
N SER A 76 15.51 -16.07 -6.78
CA SER A 76 16.90 -15.72 -7.09
C SER A 76 17.26 -15.93 -8.57
N THR A 77 16.71 -16.96 -9.19
CA THR A 77 16.97 -17.34 -10.59
C THR A 77 15.85 -16.97 -11.56
N ASN A 78 14.67 -16.52 -11.07
CA ASN A 78 13.52 -16.18 -11.91
C ASN A 78 12.79 -14.96 -11.36
N ASN A 79 12.65 -13.91 -12.17
CA ASN A 79 12.04 -12.65 -11.73
C ASN A 79 10.51 -12.66 -11.66
N ALA A 80 9.82 -13.61 -12.28
CA ALA A 80 8.35 -13.61 -12.39
C ALA A 80 7.69 -14.94 -12.01
N ASP A 81 8.48 -16.02 -11.87
CA ASP A 81 7.99 -17.34 -11.47
C ASP A 81 8.98 -18.10 -10.57
N GLY A 82 9.34 -17.45 -9.46
CA GLY A 82 10.29 -17.98 -8.48
C GLY A 82 9.68 -18.41 -7.15
N GLY A 83 8.37 -18.28 -6.96
CA GLY A 83 7.66 -18.80 -5.78
C GLY A 83 7.88 -18.07 -4.45
N GLN A 84 8.61 -16.94 -4.41
CA GLN A 84 8.89 -16.21 -3.17
C GLN A 84 8.39 -14.77 -3.22
N VAL A 85 8.31 -14.14 -2.05
CA VAL A 85 8.20 -12.68 -1.94
C VAL A 85 9.59 -12.13 -1.71
N GLN A 86 10.04 -11.22 -2.57
CA GLN A 86 11.37 -10.62 -2.48
C GLN A 86 11.31 -9.10 -2.53
N ARG A 87 12.18 -8.45 -1.75
CA ARG A 87 12.53 -7.05 -1.95
C ARG A 87 13.54 -6.95 -3.10
N ARG A 88 13.23 -6.18 -4.14
CA ARG A 88 14.10 -5.99 -5.32
C ARG A 88 14.29 -4.52 -5.61
N THR A 89 15.50 -4.15 -6.02
CA THR A 89 15.81 -2.82 -6.56
C THR A 89 16.07 -2.93 -8.05
N ARG A 90 15.31 -2.20 -8.86
CA ARG A 90 15.37 -2.24 -10.33
C ARG A 90 15.45 -0.84 -10.92
N ASN A 91 15.97 -0.73 -12.14
CA ASN A 91 15.95 0.55 -12.85
C ASN A 91 14.53 0.89 -13.31
N VAL A 92 14.17 2.16 -13.25
CA VAL A 92 12.89 2.69 -13.72
C VAL A 92 12.63 2.36 -15.20
N SER A 93 13.68 2.15 -16.00
CA SER A 93 13.58 1.75 -17.41
C SER A 93 12.88 0.40 -17.61
N ALA A 94 12.84 -0.46 -16.60
CA ALA A 94 12.11 -1.73 -16.66
C ALA A 94 10.60 -1.57 -16.43
N VAL A 95 10.14 -0.38 -16.01
CA VAL A 95 8.74 -0.10 -15.67
C VAL A 95 8.02 0.52 -16.85
N VAL A 96 6.93 -0.12 -17.29
CA VAL A 96 6.08 0.41 -18.38
C VAL A 96 4.96 1.33 -17.90
N GLY A 97 4.67 1.28 -16.60
CA GLY A 97 3.64 2.08 -15.93
C GLY A 97 3.39 1.56 -14.52
N ALA A 98 2.56 2.27 -13.77
CA ALA A 98 2.12 1.82 -12.46
C ALA A 98 0.63 2.10 -12.26
N TRP A 99 -0.04 1.22 -11.51
CA TRP A 99 -1.31 1.56 -10.87
C TRP A 99 -1.01 2.30 -9.56
N ARG A 100 -1.67 3.44 -9.35
CA ARG A 100 -1.59 4.25 -8.14
C ARG A 100 -2.90 4.09 -7.37
N PRO A 101 -2.93 3.27 -6.30
CA PRO A 101 -4.13 3.08 -5.52
C PRO A 101 -4.62 4.39 -4.88
N VAL A 102 -5.94 4.52 -4.76
CA VAL A 102 -6.55 5.60 -3.96
C VAL A 102 -6.49 5.18 -2.50
N TYR A 103 -5.42 5.58 -1.84
CA TYR A 103 -5.29 5.43 -0.39
C TYR A 103 -6.26 6.39 0.29
N ARG A 104 -7.06 5.90 1.25
CA ARG A 104 -7.83 6.78 2.11
C ARG A 104 -6.85 7.63 2.91
N GLU A 105 -7.09 8.93 2.99
CA GLU A 105 -6.37 9.75 3.96
C GLU A 105 -6.63 9.17 5.35
N VAL A 106 -5.58 8.65 5.96
CA VAL A 106 -5.60 8.45 7.40
C VAL A 106 -5.52 9.87 7.95
N GLN A 107 -6.65 10.42 8.39
CA GLN A 107 -6.56 11.54 9.33
C GLN A 107 -5.72 11.04 10.50
N THR A 108 -4.47 11.51 10.56
CA THR A 108 -3.50 11.20 11.59
C THR A 108 -3.85 12.06 12.80
N MET A 109 -4.89 11.64 13.50
CA MET A 109 -5.03 12.04 14.89
C MET A 109 -3.95 11.31 15.67
N THR A 110 -3.14 12.05 16.40
CA THR A 110 -2.13 11.47 17.28
C THR A 110 -2.81 10.70 18.41
N THR A 111 -2.09 9.74 18.99
CA THR A 111 -2.58 8.99 20.15
C THR A 111 -2.96 9.92 21.31
N ASP A 112 -2.23 11.03 21.49
CA ASP A 112 -2.49 11.97 22.58
C ASP A 112 -3.72 12.83 22.34
N GLU A 113 -3.96 13.29 21.11
CA GLU A 113 -5.22 13.93 20.72
C GLU A 113 -6.41 12.98 20.90
N ALA A 114 -6.25 11.72 20.49
CA ALA A 114 -7.27 10.70 20.63
C ALA A 114 -7.63 10.44 22.10
N LYS A 115 -6.62 10.28 22.97
CA LYS A 115 -6.83 10.14 24.42
C LYS A 115 -7.58 11.34 24.99
N LYS A 116 -7.21 12.56 24.59
CA LYS A 116 -7.87 13.79 25.07
C LYS A 116 -9.35 13.83 24.69
N ILE A 117 -9.70 13.49 23.45
CA ILE A 117 -11.09 13.43 23.00
C ILE A 117 -11.89 12.40 23.80
N ILE A 118 -11.35 11.20 24.00
CA ILE A 118 -12.05 10.14 24.74
C ILE A 118 -12.24 10.54 26.20
N MET A 119 -11.21 11.08 26.87
CA MET A 119 -11.32 11.56 28.24
C MET A 119 -12.42 12.63 28.38
N ASP A 120 -12.44 13.60 27.48
CA ASP A 120 -13.43 14.69 27.48
C ASP A 120 -14.87 14.18 27.22
N LYS A 121 -15.05 13.33 26.20
CA LYS A 121 -16.37 12.87 25.75
C LYS A 121 -16.97 11.77 26.63
N ALA A 122 -16.14 10.88 27.16
CA ALA A 122 -16.59 9.75 27.97
C ALA A 122 -16.39 9.98 29.48
N GLY A 123 -15.85 11.13 29.90
CA GLY A 123 -15.60 11.45 31.30
C GLY A 123 -14.56 10.54 31.96
N LEU A 124 -13.59 10.05 31.18
CA LEU A 124 -12.54 9.17 31.68
C LEU A 124 -11.37 9.97 32.24
N ASP A 125 -10.79 9.47 33.34
CA ASP A 125 -9.56 10.02 33.88
C ASP A 125 -8.30 9.48 33.17
N ALA A 126 -7.16 10.10 33.49
CA ALA A 126 -5.85 9.76 32.93
C ALA A 126 -5.40 8.33 33.25
N TYR A 127 -5.87 7.75 34.35
CA TYR A 127 -5.50 6.39 34.74
C TYR A 127 -6.28 5.38 33.89
N THR A 128 -7.57 5.59 33.72
CA THR A 128 -8.49 4.74 32.94
C THR A 128 -8.11 4.72 31.47
N ILE A 129 -7.76 5.88 30.89
CA ILE A 129 -7.34 5.94 29.48
C ILE A 129 -6.01 5.23 29.23
N GLN A 130 -5.13 5.12 30.24
CA GLN A 130 -3.87 4.39 30.13
C GLN A 130 -4.11 2.88 29.96
N PHE A 131 -5.04 2.29 30.72
CA PHE A 131 -5.42 0.88 30.57
C PHE A 131 -6.06 0.60 29.22
N LEU A 132 -6.94 1.48 28.77
CA LEU A 132 -7.54 1.42 27.44
C LEU A 132 -6.47 1.46 26.34
N GLY A 133 -5.49 2.36 26.46
CA GLY A 133 -4.39 2.49 25.51
C GLY A 133 -3.45 1.27 25.48
N ALA A 134 -3.32 0.55 26.59
CA ALA A 134 -2.54 -0.69 26.68
C ALA A 134 -3.34 -1.95 26.26
N TYR A 135 -4.63 -1.81 25.94
CA TYR A 135 -5.47 -2.93 25.55
C TYR A 135 -5.04 -3.51 24.19
N LYS A 136 -5.54 -4.71 23.84
CA LYS A 136 -5.12 -5.57 22.71
C LYS A 136 -4.90 -4.88 21.35
N TYR A 137 -5.55 -3.73 21.12
CA TYR A 137 -5.53 -2.99 19.86
C TYR A 137 -4.70 -1.69 19.92
N GLY A 138 -4.10 -1.37 21.06
CA GLY A 138 -3.12 -0.30 21.25
C GLY A 138 -3.60 1.08 20.78
N GLU A 139 -2.69 1.83 20.17
CA GLU A 139 -2.93 3.20 19.69
C GLU A 139 -4.03 3.29 18.62
N ASP A 140 -4.19 2.24 17.80
CA ASP A 140 -5.25 2.17 16.77
C ASP A 140 -6.66 2.16 17.39
N LEU A 141 -6.83 1.56 18.57
CA LEU A 141 -8.09 1.63 19.31
C LEU A 141 -8.42 3.06 19.75
N MET A 142 -7.44 3.78 20.28
CA MET A 142 -7.64 5.16 20.74
C MET A 142 -8.08 6.02 19.57
N VAL A 143 -7.39 5.91 18.43
CA VAL A 143 -7.71 6.69 17.23
C VAL A 143 -9.11 6.38 16.72
N LYS A 144 -9.54 5.12 16.73
CA LYS A 144 -10.88 4.70 16.29
C LYS A 144 -11.99 5.18 17.24
N LEU A 145 -11.80 5.04 18.54
CA LEU A 145 -12.78 5.48 19.55
C LEU A 145 -12.97 6.98 19.49
N ALA A 146 -11.88 7.75 19.47
CA ALA A 146 -11.94 9.20 19.38
C ALA A 146 -12.62 9.68 18.09
N LYS A 147 -12.40 9.02 16.94
CA LYS A 147 -13.13 9.30 15.69
C LYS A 147 -14.63 9.03 15.78
N ALA A 148 -15.04 8.00 16.53
CA ALA A 148 -16.45 7.68 16.72
C ALA A 148 -17.17 8.63 17.69
N MET A 149 -16.42 9.38 18.51
CA MET A 149 -16.94 10.32 19.51
C MET A 149 -16.95 11.80 19.04
N GLN A 150 -16.43 12.07 17.84
CA GLN A 150 -16.56 13.37 17.16
C GLN A 150 -17.96 13.52 16.58
#